data_AF-A0A1Z4J919-F1
#
_entry.id   AF-A0A1Z4J919-F1
#
_cell.length_a   1.000
_cell.length_b   1.000
_cell.length_c   1.000
_cell.angle_alpha   90.00
_cell.angle_beta   90.00
_cell.angle_gamma   90.00
#
_symmetry.space_group_name_H-M   'P 1'
#
loop_
_entity.id
_entity.type
_entity.pdbx_description
1 polymer ?
#
loop_
_entity_poly.entity_id
_entity_poly.type
_entity_poly.pdbx_seq_one_letter_code
_entity_poly.pdbx_strand_id
1 'polypeptide(L)'
;MRKFLLLLAGTAILSGCEKTFDVTSLQEEIKTSLNQQNGISVKSVHCPTNIKIQPDSTFECTGELNPDGGFFVTVQQENEGKAKWEIPNSWRLLNLAKLEAEFQEKIKATPQNGLRVTCGGSYRAIKPGDSFECQLTRKDKTDAILVKIEPEGQVNWQEVRTVTVSEKTTSALPSPAATPDTTTTAATPSSSTSESKSAVPPGAQIKDETGWQELND
;
A
#
# COMPACT_ATOMS: atom_id res chain seq x y z
N MET A 1 -12.02 -74.98 26.03
CA MET A 1 -12.88 -74.29 25.05
C MET A 1 -12.83 -72.79 25.35
N ARG A 2 -11.89 -72.05 24.77
CA ARG A 2 -12.12 -71.04 23.70
C ARG A 2 -13.37 -70.17 23.93
N LYS A 3 -13.19 -68.95 24.43
CA LYS A 3 -14.01 -67.79 24.07
C LYS A 3 -13.13 -66.54 24.07
N PHE A 4 -12.71 -66.19 22.85
CA PHE A 4 -12.12 -64.91 22.47
C PHE A 4 -13.08 -63.79 22.91
N LEU A 5 -12.64 -62.89 23.79
CA LEU A 5 -13.30 -61.63 24.03
C LEU A 5 -12.67 -60.59 23.09
N LEU A 6 -13.49 -60.07 22.19
CA LEU A 6 -13.17 -59.09 21.15
C LEU A 6 -12.67 -57.77 21.77
N LEU A 7 -11.42 -57.41 21.45
CA LEU A 7 -10.87 -56.07 21.57
C LEU A 7 -11.42 -55.23 20.40
N LEU A 8 -12.51 -54.49 20.62
CA LEU A 8 -12.95 -53.44 19.69
C LEU A 8 -12.03 -52.22 19.88
N ALA A 9 -10.93 -52.20 19.12
CA ALA A 9 -10.12 -51.01 18.89
C ALA A 9 -10.88 -50.06 17.94
N GLY A 10 -11.78 -49.25 18.52
CA GLY A 10 -12.43 -48.14 17.81
C GLY A 10 -11.41 -47.04 17.51
N THR A 11 -10.85 -47.08 16.30
CA THR A 11 -9.92 -46.04 15.82
C THR A 11 -10.77 -44.88 15.31
N ALA A 12 -11.00 -43.87 16.16
CA ALA A 12 -11.62 -42.61 15.77
C ALA A 12 -10.64 -41.86 14.85
N ILE A 13 -10.92 -41.88 13.54
CA ILE A 13 -10.23 -41.04 12.57
C ILE A 13 -10.74 -39.61 12.81
N LEU A 14 -10.03 -38.84 13.64
CA LEU A 14 -10.20 -37.40 13.71
C LEU A 14 -9.68 -36.84 12.38
N SER A 15 -10.57 -36.68 11.40
CA SER A 15 -10.36 -35.77 10.28
C SER A 15 -10.23 -34.37 10.87
N GLY A 16 -9.00 -34.01 11.27
CA GLY A 16 -8.67 -32.68 11.69
C GLY A 16 -8.91 -31.76 10.50
N CYS A 17 -10.01 -31.02 10.54
CA CYS A 17 -10.14 -29.79 9.75
C CYS A 17 -9.00 -28.88 10.24
N GLU A 18 -7.86 -28.93 9.56
CA GLU A 18 -6.79 -27.96 9.76
C GLU A 18 -7.39 -26.59 9.46
N LYS A 19 -7.54 -25.75 10.49
CA LYS A 19 -8.02 -24.39 10.32
C LYS A 19 -6.96 -23.62 9.52
N THR A 20 -7.35 -23.14 8.35
CA THR A 20 -6.52 -22.30 7.49
C THR A 20 -6.78 -20.83 7.80
N PHE A 21 -5.76 -20.00 7.66
CA PHE A 21 -5.89 -18.55 7.80
C PHE A 21 -6.73 -17.98 6.64
N ASP A 22 -7.64 -17.05 6.92
CA ASP A 22 -8.47 -16.42 5.88
C ASP A 22 -7.70 -15.33 5.15
N VAL A 23 -6.93 -15.78 4.16
CA VAL A 23 -6.11 -14.91 3.30
C VAL A 23 -6.98 -13.99 2.43
N THR A 24 -8.20 -14.41 2.05
CA THR A 24 -9.06 -13.63 1.15
C THR A 24 -9.56 -12.37 1.83
N SER A 25 -10.04 -12.50 3.07
CA SER A 25 -10.48 -11.36 3.88
C SER A 25 -9.33 -10.39 4.13
N LEU A 26 -8.13 -10.90 4.42
CA LEU A 26 -6.94 -10.06 4.63
C LEU A 26 -6.55 -9.27 3.37
N GLN A 27 -6.57 -9.89 2.18
CA GLN A 27 -6.24 -9.20 0.92
C GLN A 27 -7.20 -8.02 0.67
N GLU A 28 -8.49 -8.23 0.86
CA GLU A 28 -9.51 -7.18 0.69
C GLU A 28 -9.39 -6.08 1.76
N GLU A 29 -9.05 -6.45 3.00
CA GLU A 29 -8.77 -5.49 4.07
C GLU A 29 -7.58 -4.59 3.71
N ILE A 30 -6.43 -5.18 3.33
CA ILE A 30 -5.22 -4.44 2.95
C ILE A 30 -5.54 -3.50 1.77
N LYS A 31 -6.19 -4.03 0.73
CA LYS A 31 -6.58 -3.25 -0.46
C LYS A 31 -7.50 -2.09 -0.09
N THR A 32 -8.51 -2.33 0.74
CA THR A 32 -9.47 -1.30 1.16
C THR A 32 -8.80 -0.24 2.03
N SER A 33 -8.01 -0.65 3.03
CA SER A 33 -7.29 0.26 3.93
C SER A 33 -6.35 1.19 3.16
N LEU A 34 -5.61 0.65 2.18
CA LEU A 34 -4.71 1.45 1.36
C LEU A 34 -5.44 2.38 0.39
N ASN A 35 -6.55 1.96 -0.22
CA ASN A 35 -7.37 2.82 -1.10
C ASN A 35 -8.10 3.94 -0.34
N GLN A 36 -8.26 3.82 0.98
CA GLN A 36 -8.77 4.91 1.81
C GLN A 36 -7.71 5.99 2.10
N GLN A 37 -6.43 5.69 1.88
CA GLN A 37 -5.36 6.67 2.03
C GLN A 37 -5.31 7.58 0.80
N ASN A 38 -5.15 8.89 1.00
CA ASN A 38 -5.03 9.83 -0.09
C ASN A 38 -3.80 9.53 -0.96
N GLY A 39 -4.02 9.43 -2.28
CA GLY A 39 -2.96 9.28 -3.27
C GLY A 39 -2.48 7.84 -3.48
N ILE A 40 -3.11 6.85 -2.85
CA ILE A 40 -2.81 5.44 -3.10
C ILE A 40 -3.96 4.81 -3.88
N SER A 41 -3.63 4.08 -4.94
CA SER A 41 -4.59 3.32 -5.75
C SER A 41 -4.04 1.91 -5.95
N VAL A 42 -4.59 0.96 -5.20
CA VAL A 42 -4.19 -0.45 -5.23
C VAL A 42 -5.10 -1.21 -6.20
N LYS A 43 -4.49 -1.81 -7.21
CA LYS A 43 -5.15 -2.67 -8.20
C LYS A 43 -5.46 -4.04 -7.61
N SER A 44 -4.47 -4.71 -7.03
CA SER A 44 -4.60 -6.03 -6.43
C SER A 44 -3.63 -6.24 -5.27
N VAL A 45 -3.96 -7.21 -4.42
CA VAL A 45 -3.09 -7.75 -3.36
C VAL A 45 -3.17 -9.27 -3.46
N HIS A 46 -2.02 -9.92 -3.52
CA HIS A 46 -1.85 -11.36 -3.65
C HIS A 46 -1.03 -11.88 -2.49
N CYS A 47 -1.64 -12.71 -1.67
CA CYS A 47 -1.00 -13.40 -0.56
C CYS A 47 -0.86 -14.90 -0.89
N PRO A 48 0.12 -15.61 -0.31
CA PRO A 48 0.26 -17.04 -0.49
C PRO A 48 -0.98 -17.79 -0.01
N THR A 49 -1.31 -18.90 -0.67
CA THR A 49 -2.45 -19.74 -0.29
C THR A 49 -2.05 -20.82 0.70
N ASN A 50 -3.04 -21.42 1.38
CA ASN A 50 -2.84 -22.55 2.30
C ASN A 50 -1.90 -22.26 3.49
N ILE A 51 -1.94 -21.02 3.99
CA ILE A 51 -1.22 -20.63 5.19
C ILE A 51 -1.82 -21.33 6.41
N LYS A 52 -1.00 -22.14 7.10
CA LYS A 52 -1.38 -22.76 8.37
C LYS A 52 -1.44 -21.69 9.45
N ILE A 53 -2.46 -21.77 10.32
CA ILE A 53 -2.56 -20.86 11.46
C ILE A 53 -1.44 -21.19 12.44
N GLN A 54 -0.49 -20.28 12.57
CA GLN A 54 0.62 -20.38 13.50
C GLN A 54 0.84 -19.01 14.15
N PRO A 55 0.60 -18.87 15.47
CA PRO A 55 0.86 -17.63 16.18
C PRO A 55 2.28 -17.14 15.95
N ASP A 56 2.42 -15.83 15.78
CA ASP A 56 3.69 -15.12 15.57
C ASP A 56 4.44 -15.51 14.27
N SER A 57 3.85 -16.34 13.40
CA SER A 57 4.42 -16.61 12.09
C SER A 57 4.22 -15.42 11.15
N THR A 58 5.15 -15.25 10.22
CA THR A 58 5.10 -14.19 9.22
C THR A 58 5.04 -14.75 7.81
N PHE A 59 4.36 -14.04 6.92
CA PHE A 59 4.38 -14.29 5.49
C PHE A 59 4.29 -12.97 4.73
N GLU A 60 4.60 -13.00 3.45
CA GLU A 60 4.64 -11.81 2.61
C GLU A 60 3.54 -11.87 1.56
N CYS A 61 2.81 -10.76 1.37
CA CYS A 61 1.92 -10.55 0.25
C CYS A 61 2.53 -9.57 -0.75
N THR A 62 2.18 -9.71 -2.01
CA THR A 62 2.57 -8.79 -3.08
C THR A 62 1.36 -7.96 -3.51
N GLY A 63 1.47 -6.64 -3.49
CA GLY A 63 0.46 -5.73 -4.00
C GLY A 63 0.89 -5.09 -5.33
N GLU A 64 -0.08 -4.60 -6.09
CA GLU A 64 0.12 -3.84 -7.32
C GLU A 64 -0.58 -2.48 -7.21
N LEU A 65 0.17 -1.39 -7.36
CA LEU A 65 -0.36 -0.03 -7.49
C LEU A 65 -0.72 0.27 -8.94
N ASN A 66 -1.72 1.13 -9.13
CA ASN A 66 -2.08 1.69 -10.42
C ASN A 66 -1.75 3.19 -10.44
N PRO A 67 -0.84 3.69 -11.31
CA PRO A 67 -0.02 2.97 -12.31
C PRO A 67 1.36 2.52 -11.79
N ASP A 68 1.63 2.67 -10.50
CA ASP A 68 3.00 2.79 -9.99
C ASP A 68 3.73 1.46 -9.65
N GLY A 69 3.18 0.29 -10.03
CA GLY A 69 3.88 -1.00 -9.96
C GLY A 69 3.78 -1.73 -8.62
N GLY A 70 4.62 -2.75 -8.40
CA GLY A 70 4.49 -3.68 -7.28
C GLY A 70 5.02 -3.17 -5.93
N PHE A 71 4.46 -3.66 -4.82
CA PHE A 71 4.94 -3.48 -3.45
C PHE A 71 4.79 -4.75 -2.63
N PHE A 72 5.46 -4.83 -1.48
CA PHE A 72 5.37 -5.96 -0.57
C PHE A 72 4.65 -5.56 0.72
N VAL A 73 3.92 -6.51 1.30
CA VAL A 73 3.22 -6.38 2.57
C VAL A 73 3.71 -7.51 3.47
N THR A 74 4.28 -7.16 4.61
CA THR A 74 4.64 -8.12 5.64
C THR A 74 3.44 -8.36 6.53
N VAL A 75 3.02 -9.61 6.66
CA VAL A 75 1.90 -10.01 7.51
C VAL A 75 2.43 -10.87 8.64
N GLN A 76 2.08 -10.52 9.87
CA GLN A 76 2.32 -11.30 11.07
C GLN A 76 1.00 -11.85 11.60
N GLN A 77 0.90 -13.18 11.70
CA GLN A 77 -0.24 -13.84 12.29
C GLN A 77 -0.27 -13.61 13.80
N GLU A 78 -1.44 -13.25 14.29
CA GLU A 78 -1.72 -13.14 15.71
C GLU A 78 -2.56 -14.35 16.18
N ASN A 79 -2.88 -14.37 17.47
CA ASN A 79 -3.80 -15.34 18.03
C ASN A 79 -5.20 -15.19 17.42
N GLU A 80 -5.96 -16.30 17.40
CA GLU A 80 -7.38 -16.32 17.02
C GLU A 80 -7.68 -15.95 15.56
N GLY A 81 -6.71 -16.09 14.65
CA GLY A 81 -6.92 -15.83 13.23
C GLY A 81 -6.94 -14.34 12.87
N LYS A 82 -6.46 -13.47 13.77
CA LYS A 82 -6.14 -12.08 13.45
C LYS A 82 -4.75 -12.01 12.84
N ALA A 83 -4.47 -10.94 12.10
CA ALA A 83 -3.13 -10.64 11.64
C ALA A 83 -2.87 -9.13 11.74
N LYS A 84 -1.61 -8.80 12.02
CA LYS A 84 -1.08 -7.46 11.80
C LYS A 84 -0.35 -7.45 10.48
N TRP A 85 -0.48 -6.37 9.75
CA TRP A 85 0.24 -6.19 8.50
C TRP A 85 0.87 -4.82 8.45
N GLU A 86 2.01 -4.75 7.78
CA GLU A 86 2.72 -3.51 7.54
C GLU A 86 3.37 -3.53 6.17
N ILE A 87 3.53 -2.35 5.58
CA ILE A 87 4.29 -2.20 4.35
C ILE A 87 5.63 -1.56 4.73
N PRO A 88 6.77 -2.21 4.43
CA PRO A 88 8.06 -1.57 4.62
C PRO A 88 8.22 -0.38 3.67
N ASN A 89 9.09 0.56 4.04
CA ASN A 89 9.44 1.67 3.16
C ASN A 89 10.03 1.13 1.86
N SER A 90 9.49 1.59 0.73
CA SER A 90 9.94 1.23 -0.60
C SER A 90 9.91 2.46 -1.51
N TRP A 91 10.55 2.34 -2.66
CA TRP A 91 10.64 3.39 -3.69
C TRP A 91 9.28 3.82 -4.29
N ARG A 92 8.18 3.11 -4.01
CA ARG A 92 6.81 3.42 -4.47
C ARG A 92 5.83 3.75 -3.37
N LEU A 93 6.06 3.22 -2.17
CA LEU A 93 5.14 3.36 -1.06
C LEU A 93 5.94 3.56 0.22
N LEU A 94 5.71 4.68 0.88
CA LEU A 94 6.28 5.00 2.18
C LEU A 94 5.32 4.69 3.30
N ASN A 95 5.86 4.10 4.36
CA ASN A 95 5.25 3.98 5.67
C ASN A 95 5.64 5.20 6.49
N LEU A 96 4.69 6.13 6.58
CA LEU A 96 4.94 7.43 7.20
C LEU A 96 5.10 7.32 8.71
N ALA A 97 4.47 6.33 9.36
CA ALA A 97 4.68 6.07 10.78
C ALA A 97 6.13 5.62 11.07
N LYS A 98 6.70 4.73 10.24
CA LYS A 98 8.12 4.34 10.36
C LYS A 98 9.05 5.51 10.06
N LEU A 99 8.76 6.28 9.01
CA LEU A 99 9.55 7.47 8.67
C LEU A 99 9.53 8.51 9.80
N GLU A 100 8.36 8.77 10.40
CA GLU A 100 8.22 9.65 11.56
C GLU A 100 9.03 9.16 12.76
N ALA A 101 9.01 7.85 13.03
CA ALA A 101 9.81 7.26 14.11
C ALA A 101 11.32 7.42 13.87
N GLU A 102 11.79 7.19 12.64
CA GLU A 102 13.19 7.43 12.26
C GLU A 102 13.61 8.89 12.43
N PHE A 103 12.73 9.84 12.08
CA PHE A 103 13.00 11.27 12.30
C PHE A 103 13.05 11.60 13.78
N GLN A 104 12.12 11.08 14.59
CA GLN A 104 12.13 11.30 16.04
C GLN A 104 13.43 10.76 16.68
N GLU A 105 13.90 9.59 16.25
CA GLU A 105 15.15 9.01 16.72
C GLU A 105 16.36 9.88 16.32
N LYS A 106 16.47 10.26 15.04
CA LYS A 106 17.64 10.98 14.52
C LYS A 106 17.73 12.43 14.96
N ILE A 107 16.60 13.09 15.22
CA ILE A 107 16.57 14.45 15.78
C ILE A 107 17.06 14.43 17.26
N LYS A 108 17.41 13.26 17.81
CA LYS A 108 17.84 13.05 19.21
C LYS A 108 16.85 13.70 20.17
N ALA A 109 15.58 13.67 19.80
CA ALA A 109 14.53 14.26 20.59
C ALA A 109 14.34 13.38 21.83
N THR A 110 14.75 13.88 22.99
CA THR A 110 14.27 13.28 24.23
C THR A 110 12.75 13.49 24.27
N PRO A 111 11.92 12.43 24.49
CA PRO A 111 10.46 12.54 24.50
C PRO A 111 9.92 13.57 25.52
N GLN A 112 10.78 14.06 26.42
CA GLN A 112 10.45 15.08 27.41
C GLN A 112 10.27 16.50 26.85
N ASN A 113 10.57 16.77 25.57
CA ASN A 113 10.49 18.13 25.01
C ASN A 113 9.20 18.43 24.24
N GLY A 114 8.21 17.53 24.23
CA GLY A 114 6.97 17.73 23.47
C GLY A 114 7.20 17.88 21.97
N LEU A 115 8.26 17.23 21.46
CA LEU A 115 8.61 17.22 20.05
C LEU A 115 7.78 16.15 19.34
N ARG A 116 7.04 16.53 18.30
CA ARG A 116 6.19 15.63 17.52
C ARG A 116 6.44 15.86 16.03
N VAL A 117 6.74 14.78 15.32
CA VAL A 117 6.82 14.79 13.85
C VAL A 117 5.50 14.25 13.29
N THR A 118 4.99 14.85 12.22
CA THR A 118 3.79 14.37 11.52
C THR A 118 3.93 14.58 10.01
N CYS A 119 4.05 13.48 9.29
CA CYS A 119 4.15 13.41 7.83
C CYS A 119 2.79 13.21 7.15
N GLY A 120 1.74 12.96 7.93
CA GLY A 120 0.33 12.93 7.52
C GLY A 120 -0.12 11.59 6.96
N GLY A 121 -1.17 10.99 7.53
CA GLY A 121 -1.66 9.66 7.12
C GLY A 121 -0.76 8.51 7.57
N SER A 122 -1.05 7.29 7.12
CA SER A 122 -0.25 6.10 7.47
C SER A 122 0.71 5.69 6.36
N TYR A 123 0.24 5.78 5.10
CA TYR A 123 1.00 5.42 3.92
C TYR A 123 0.89 6.50 2.86
N ARG A 124 1.91 6.61 2.01
CA ARG A 124 1.91 7.54 0.88
C ARG A 124 2.58 6.92 -0.34
N ALA A 125 1.90 6.99 -1.48
CA ALA A 125 2.53 6.68 -2.77
C ALA A 125 3.54 7.78 -3.13
N ILE A 126 4.70 7.37 -3.62
CA ILE A 126 5.79 8.25 -4.00
C ILE A 126 6.34 7.89 -5.38
N LYS A 127 6.83 8.91 -6.08
CA LYS A 127 7.59 8.79 -7.31
C LYS A 127 9.01 9.32 -7.09
N PRO A 128 10.00 8.76 -7.81
CA PRO A 128 11.34 9.33 -7.79
C PRO A 128 11.32 10.80 -8.20
N GLY A 129 12.01 11.64 -7.44
CA GLY A 129 11.98 13.10 -7.58
C GLY A 129 10.84 13.81 -6.82
N ASP A 130 9.90 13.07 -6.22
CA ASP A 130 8.86 13.68 -5.38
C ASP A 130 9.47 14.35 -4.15
N SER A 131 8.76 15.35 -3.64
CA SER A 131 9.07 15.93 -2.34
C SER A 131 7.80 16.22 -1.56
N PHE A 132 7.90 16.16 -0.24
CA PHE A 132 6.81 16.47 0.63
C PHE A 132 7.27 16.96 2.00
N GLU A 133 6.35 17.61 2.70
CA GLU A 133 6.64 18.21 4.00
C GLU A 133 6.06 17.36 5.12
N CYS A 134 6.89 17.08 6.13
CA CYS A 134 6.44 16.66 7.45
C CYS A 134 6.47 17.85 8.40
N GLN A 135 5.52 17.94 9.31
CA GLN A 135 5.47 18.96 10.34
C GLN A 135 6.27 18.52 11.56
N LEU A 136 7.17 19.38 12.03
CA LEU A 136 7.91 19.21 13.28
C LEU A 136 7.37 20.21 14.30
N THR A 137 6.54 19.75 15.23
CA THR A 137 6.01 20.57 16.31
C THR A 137 6.92 20.47 17.54
N ARG A 138 7.29 21.62 18.10
CA ARG A 138 8.11 21.76 19.31
C ARG A 138 7.46 22.79 20.22
N LYS A 139 6.80 22.32 21.29
CA LYS A 139 5.98 23.17 22.17
C LYS A 139 4.93 23.92 21.33
N ASP A 140 5.14 25.21 21.09
CA ASP A 140 4.22 26.10 20.33
C ASP A 140 4.78 26.53 18.96
N LYS A 141 5.86 25.90 18.49
CA LYS A 141 6.45 26.18 17.17
C LYS A 141 6.26 24.99 16.25
N THR A 142 5.82 25.23 15.03
CA THR A 142 5.76 24.23 13.97
C THR A 142 6.75 24.59 12.89
N ASP A 143 7.73 23.72 12.68
CA ASP A 143 8.68 23.76 11.57
C ASP A 143 8.27 22.73 10.50
N ALA A 144 8.88 22.82 9.32
CA ALA A 144 8.68 21.86 8.24
C ALA A 144 9.97 21.06 7.97
N ILE A 145 9.84 19.76 7.79
CA ILE A 145 10.91 18.87 7.31
C ILE A 145 10.57 18.56 5.86
N LEU A 146 11.43 18.98 4.93
CA LEU A 146 11.26 18.64 3.52
C LEU A 146 11.90 17.28 3.26
N VAL A 147 11.07 16.31 2.96
CA VAL A 147 11.44 14.98 2.52
C VAL A 147 11.55 15.00 0.99
N LYS A 148 12.66 14.50 0.46
CA LYS A 148 12.93 14.35 -0.97
C LYS A 148 13.16 12.88 -1.30
N ILE A 149 12.53 12.42 -2.36
CA ILE A 149 12.69 11.07 -2.87
C ILE A 149 13.73 11.13 -3.98
N GLU A 150 14.89 10.53 -3.75
CA GLU A 150 15.95 10.48 -4.75
C GLU A 150 15.50 9.63 -5.96
N PRO A 151 16.10 9.84 -7.15
CA PRO A 151 15.81 9.07 -8.36
C PRO A 151 15.89 7.54 -8.17
N GLU A 152 16.79 7.09 -7.31
CA GLU A 152 17.02 5.70 -6.92
C GLU A 152 16.02 5.17 -5.87
N GLY A 153 15.04 5.98 -5.46
CA GLY A 153 14.02 5.59 -4.47
C GLY A 153 14.50 5.65 -3.02
N GLN A 154 15.70 6.19 -2.78
CA GLN A 154 16.19 6.47 -1.43
C GLN A 154 15.52 7.73 -0.87
N VAL A 155 15.17 7.69 0.42
CA VAL A 155 14.57 8.84 1.10
C VAL A 155 15.67 9.70 1.69
N ASN A 156 15.81 10.92 1.18
CA ASN A 156 16.69 11.93 1.73
C ASN A 156 15.84 13.02 2.38
N TRP A 157 16.31 13.61 3.48
CA TRP A 157 15.54 14.66 4.15
C TRP A 157 16.44 15.77 4.64
N GLN A 158 15.89 16.97 4.61
CA GLN A 158 16.55 18.17 5.11
C GLN A 158 15.58 18.88 6.05
N GLU A 159 16.07 19.23 7.24
CA GLU A 159 15.34 20.14 8.13
C GLU A 159 15.31 21.52 7.48
N VAL A 160 14.15 21.95 6.99
CA VAL A 160 13.98 23.30 6.46
C VAL A 160 13.53 24.18 7.61
N ARG A 161 14.45 24.98 8.15
CA ARG A 161 14.13 25.89 9.26
C ARG A 161 13.15 26.97 8.80
N THR A 162 11.98 27.00 9.46
CA THR A 162 10.94 28.05 9.50
C THR A 162 10.54 28.70 8.18
N VAL A 163 9.45 28.22 7.57
CA VAL A 163 8.48 29.16 6.99
C VAL A 163 7.79 29.84 8.17
N THR A 164 8.15 31.09 8.44
CA THR A 164 7.33 31.96 9.27
C THR A 164 5.94 31.94 8.64
N VAL A 165 4.97 31.32 9.30
CA VAL A 165 3.56 31.40 8.93
C VAL A 165 3.15 32.85 9.15
N SER A 166 3.50 33.72 8.20
CA SER A 166 2.94 35.05 8.10
C SER A 166 1.49 34.87 7.70
N GLU A 167 0.64 35.16 8.67
CA GLU A 167 -0.78 35.46 8.57
C GLU A 167 -1.34 35.59 7.16
N LYS A 168 -2.34 34.75 6.86
CA LYS A 168 -3.60 35.21 6.29
C LYS A 168 -3.48 36.07 5.01
N THR A 169 -3.08 35.45 3.91
CA THR A 169 -3.53 35.95 2.60
C THR A 169 -4.85 35.29 2.26
N THR A 170 -5.93 35.97 2.61
CA THR A 170 -7.25 35.81 1.99
C THR A 170 -7.07 35.92 0.47
N SER A 171 -6.99 34.77 -0.20
CA SER A 171 -7.09 34.71 -1.66
C SER A 171 -8.56 34.95 -2.03
N ALA A 172 -8.94 36.22 -2.11
CA ALA A 172 -10.20 36.64 -2.69
C ALA A 172 -10.20 36.23 -4.18
N LEU A 173 -11.09 35.30 -4.53
CA LEU A 173 -11.46 34.99 -5.91
C LEU A 173 -11.97 36.27 -6.60
N PRO A 174 -11.43 36.67 -7.77
CA PRO A 174 -12.18 37.54 -8.65
C PRO A 174 -13.35 36.74 -9.25
N SER A 175 -14.54 37.22 -8.91
CA SER A 175 -15.83 36.85 -9.49
C SER A 175 -15.80 36.95 -11.02
N PRO A 176 -16.12 35.88 -11.78
CA PRO A 176 -16.44 36.01 -13.20
C PRO A 176 -17.85 36.57 -13.32
N ALA A 177 -17.95 37.80 -13.83
CA ALA A 177 -19.20 38.42 -14.19
C ALA A 177 -19.96 37.58 -15.22
N ALA A 178 -21.24 37.37 -14.94
CA ALA A 178 -22.21 36.79 -15.86
C ALA A 178 -22.37 37.66 -17.12
N THR A 179 -22.59 37.00 -18.26
CA THR A 179 -23.46 37.52 -19.33
C THR A 179 -24.28 36.38 -19.96
N PRO A 180 -25.48 36.65 -20.48
CA PRO A 180 -26.53 35.67 -20.72
C PRO A 180 -26.70 35.24 -22.19
N ASP A 181 -27.34 34.07 -22.33
CA ASP A 181 -28.28 33.57 -23.36
C ASP A 181 -27.97 33.72 -24.87
N THR A 182 -28.03 32.62 -25.63
CA THR A 182 -29.27 32.10 -26.28
C THR A 182 -28.94 31.20 -27.49
N THR A 183 -29.70 30.10 -27.64
CA THR A 183 -30.26 29.56 -28.90
C THR A 183 -29.81 28.15 -29.33
N THR A 184 -30.62 27.17 -28.94
CA THR A 184 -31.35 26.22 -29.80
C THR A 184 -30.67 25.72 -31.08
N THR A 185 -30.45 24.39 -31.16
CA THR A 185 -30.92 23.54 -32.28
C THR A 185 -31.00 22.10 -31.82
N ALA A 186 -32.18 21.51 -31.99
CA ALA A 186 -32.47 20.10 -31.82
C ALA A 186 -32.14 19.32 -33.10
N ALA A 187 -31.58 18.12 -32.98
CA ALA A 187 -31.85 17.00 -33.88
C ALA A 187 -31.41 15.67 -33.23
N THR A 188 -32.32 14.70 -33.29
CA THR A 188 -32.28 13.33 -32.79
C THR A 188 -31.57 12.38 -33.80
N PRO A 189 -31.62 11.04 -33.64
CA PRO A 189 -30.55 10.15 -33.21
C PRO A 189 -29.83 9.40 -34.36
N SER A 190 -28.70 8.75 -34.08
CA SER A 190 -28.26 7.61 -34.89
C SER A 190 -27.43 6.61 -34.07
N SER A 191 -27.98 5.40 -34.02
CA SER A 191 -27.36 4.15 -33.63
C SER A 191 -26.16 3.84 -34.52
N SER A 192 -25.09 3.27 -33.96
CA SER A 192 -24.05 2.56 -34.71
C SER A 192 -23.33 1.59 -33.78
N THR A 193 -23.77 0.34 -33.81
CA THR A 193 -22.98 -0.84 -33.46
C THR A 193 -21.73 -0.86 -34.33
N SER A 194 -20.55 -1.08 -33.73
CA SER A 194 -19.36 -1.52 -34.47
C SER A 194 -18.53 -2.44 -33.59
N GLU A 195 -18.84 -3.72 -33.80
CA GLU A 195 -17.98 -4.88 -33.66
C GLU A 195 -16.57 -4.58 -34.20
N SER A 196 -15.55 -4.64 -33.35
CA SER A 196 -14.16 -4.58 -33.78
C SER A 196 -13.45 -5.87 -33.38
N LYS A 197 -13.27 -6.70 -34.41
CA LYS A 197 -12.50 -7.93 -34.42
C LYS A 197 -11.11 -7.58 -34.93
N SER A 198 -10.11 -7.61 -34.08
CA SER A 198 -8.68 -7.62 -34.42
C SER A 198 -7.87 -7.77 -33.14
N ALA A 199 -6.75 -8.46 -33.09
CA ALA A 199 -6.13 -9.47 -33.93
C ALA A 199 -5.05 -10.04 -32.99
N VAL A 200 -4.85 -11.34 -33.01
CA VAL A 200 -3.80 -11.99 -32.21
C VAL A 200 -2.44 -11.58 -32.82
N PRO A 201 -1.52 -10.95 -32.06
CA PRO A 201 -0.16 -10.74 -32.54
C PRO A 201 0.59 -12.09 -32.60
N PRO A 202 1.35 -12.38 -33.67
CA PRO A 202 2.27 -13.50 -33.69
C PRO A 202 3.50 -13.14 -32.84
N GLY A 203 3.69 -13.84 -31.72
CA GLY A 203 4.82 -13.58 -30.83
C GLY A 203 4.76 -14.28 -29.48
N ALA A 204 4.26 -15.52 -29.45
CA ALA A 204 4.38 -16.37 -28.26
C ALA A 204 5.86 -16.72 -28.05
N GLN A 205 6.47 -16.14 -27.02
CA GLN A 205 7.73 -16.62 -26.45
C GLN A 205 7.36 -17.62 -25.35
N ILE A 206 7.55 -18.90 -25.66
CA ILE A 206 7.57 -19.99 -24.69
C ILE A 206 8.92 -19.91 -23.97
N LYS A 207 8.91 -19.82 -22.65
CA LYS A 207 10.13 -19.90 -21.84
C LYS A 207 10.31 -21.35 -21.39
N ASP A 208 11.21 -22.06 -22.07
CA ASP A 208 11.63 -23.41 -21.70
C ASP A 208 12.64 -23.38 -20.54
N GLU A 209 12.57 -24.42 -19.71
CA GLU A 209 13.47 -24.71 -18.60
C GLU A 209 14.86 -25.12 -19.10
N THR A 210 15.81 -24.19 -19.22
CA THR A 210 17.25 -24.51 -19.06
C THR A 210 18.09 -23.24 -18.92
N GLY A 211 18.64 -23.05 -17.72
CA GLY A 211 19.95 -22.40 -17.46
C GLY A 211 20.21 -20.98 -17.97
N TRP A 212 20.40 -20.04 -17.04
CA TRP A 212 21.03 -18.75 -17.32
C TRP A 212 22.50 -18.96 -17.76
N GLN A 213 22.86 -18.47 -18.95
CA GLN A 213 24.25 -18.25 -19.33
C GLN A 213 24.57 -16.75 -19.24
N GLU A 214 25.60 -16.43 -18.48
CA GLU A 214 26.30 -15.15 -18.45
C GLU A 214 26.92 -14.86 -19.83
N LEU A 215 26.63 -13.67 -20.38
CA LEU A 215 27.39 -13.11 -21.51
C LEU A 215 28.24 -11.96 -20.98
N ASN A 216 29.54 -12.25 -20.81
CA ASN A 216 30.60 -11.25 -20.84
C ASN A 216 30.93 -10.96 -22.31
N ASP A 217 30.73 -9.72 -22.74
CA ASP A 217 31.77 -8.80 -23.26
C ASP A 217 31.15 -7.41 -23.47
#